data_AF-A0A427BV97-F1
#
_entry.id   AF-A0A427BV97-F1
#
_cell.length_a   1.000
_cell.length_b   1.000
_cell.length_c   1.000
_cell.angle_alpha   90.00
_cell.angle_beta   90.00
_cell.angle_gamma   90.00
#
_symmetry.space_group_name_H-M   'P 1'
#
loop_
_entity.id
_entity.type
_entity.pdbx_description
1 polymer ?
#
loop_
_entity_poly.entity_id
_entity_poly.type
_entity_poly.pdbx_seq_one_letter_code
_entity_poly.pdbx_strand_id
1 'polypeptide(L)'
;MTAANAPISSNAAGALPAFLRGVERRALVVAELQCGNPTVAEQALVAVMRAFTGIASDVPMAQWPDRFWILLAHRHPIRVPAEGGHWEPALAHLPSLSAP
;
A
#
# COMPACT_ATOMS: atom_id res chain seq x y z
N MET A 1 11.38 -36.02 25.70
CA MET A 1 12.46 -35.79 24.72
C MET A 1 11.90 -34.96 23.57
N THR A 2 12.34 -33.70 23.48
CA THR A 2 12.34 -32.75 22.34
C THR A 2 11.11 -32.66 21.42
N ALA A 3 10.30 -31.62 21.62
CA ALA A 3 9.49 -31.03 20.55
C ALA A 3 10.43 -30.38 19.52
N ALA A 4 10.26 -30.73 18.25
CA ALA A 4 11.04 -30.18 17.16
C ALA A 4 10.77 -28.67 17.03
N ASN A 5 11.81 -27.87 17.23
CA ASN A 5 11.79 -26.43 16.97
C ASN A 5 11.73 -26.22 15.45
N ALA A 6 10.53 -26.10 14.89
CA ALA A 6 10.37 -25.72 13.48
C ALA A 6 11.02 -24.35 13.25
N PRO A 7 11.75 -24.14 12.13
CA PRO A 7 12.60 -22.98 11.98
C PRO A 7 11.76 -21.70 11.83
N ILE A 8 11.82 -20.83 12.84
CA ILE A 8 11.25 -19.47 12.86
C ILE A 8 11.68 -18.67 11.61
N SER A 9 12.83 -19.00 11.03
CA SER A 9 13.40 -18.40 9.81
C SER A 9 12.55 -18.59 8.55
N SER A 10 11.77 -19.67 8.43
CA SER A 10 10.96 -19.91 7.22
C SER A 10 9.68 -19.06 7.19
N ASN A 11 9.12 -18.74 8.36
CA ASN A 11 7.96 -17.85 8.47
C ASN A 11 8.35 -16.39 8.20
N ALA A 12 9.54 -15.95 8.65
CA ALA A 12 10.02 -14.60 8.40
C ALA A 12 10.33 -14.34 6.92
N ALA A 13 10.92 -15.32 6.21
CA ALA A 13 11.22 -15.19 4.78
C ALA A 13 9.95 -15.12 3.91
N GLY A 14 8.87 -15.82 4.30
CA GLY A 14 7.59 -15.79 3.59
C GLY A 14 6.66 -14.63 3.97
N ALA A 15 6.89 -13.99 5.12
CA ALA A 15 5.99 -12.98 5.67
C ALA A 15 5.88 -11.74 4.77
N LEU A 16 6.99 -11.20 4.29
CA LEU A 16 6.98 -9.98 3.46
C LEU A 16 6.28 -10.20 2.11
N PRO A 17 6.59 -11.25 1.32
CA PRO A 17 5.83 -11.56 0.11
C PRO A 17 4.35 -11.83 0.37
N ALA A 18 3.99 -12.49 1.49
CA ALA A 18 2.60 -12.75 1.85
C ALA A 18 1.86 -11.45 2.20
N PHE A 19 2.50 -10.57 2.97
CA PHE A 19 1.97 -9.25 3.30
C PHE A 19 1.72 -8.42 2.04
N LEU A 20 2.73 -8.30 1.17
CA LEU A 20 2.64 -7.54 -0.09
C LEU A 20 1.48 -8.04 -0.97
N ARG A 21 1.39 -9.35 -1.20
CA ARG A 21 0.24 -9.94 -1.91
C ARG A 21 -1.09 -9.65 -1.24
N GLY A 22 -1.12 -9.65 0.10
CA GLY A 22 -2.32 -9.35 0.87
C GLY A 22 -2.80 -7.91 0.75
N VAL A 23 -1.90 -6.93 0.60
CA VAL A 23 -2.24 -5.50 0.54
C VAL A 23 -2.39 -4.94 -0.87
N GLU A 24 -1.73 -5.55 -1.86
CA GLU A 24 -1.63 -5.07 -3.25
C GLU A 24 -2.97 -4.63 -3.84
N ARG A 25 -3.97 -5.51 -3.86
CA ARG A 25 -5.28 -5.20 -4.46
C ARG A 25 -5.99 -4.03 -3.76
N ARG A 26 -5.93 -3.97 -2.44
CA ARG A 26 -6.57 -2.88 -1.67
C ARG A 26 -5.85 -1.55 -1.91
N ALA A 27 -4.53 -1.60 -1.96
CA ALA A 27 -3.70 -0.43 -2.23
C ALA A 27 -3.92 0.11 -3.65
N LEU A 28 -4.10 -0.77 -4.63
CA LEU A 28 -4.40 -0.39 -6.01
C LEU A 28 -5.74 0.34 -6.11
N VAL A 29 -6.81 -0.21 -5.53
CA VAL A 29 -8.14 0.44 -5.53
C VAL A 29 -8.06 1.84 -4.91
N VAL A 30 -7.37 1.98 -3.78
CA VAL A 30 -7.17 3.29 -3.14
C VAL A 30 -6.38 4.24 -4.06
N ALA A 31 -5.30 3.75 -4.67
CA ALA A 31 -4.47 4.57 -5.56
C ALA A 31 -5.22 4.99 -6.84
N GLU A 32 -6.01 4.10 -7.45
CA GLU A 32 -6.83 4.40 -8.62
C GLU A 32 -7.86 5.48 -8.31
N LEU A 33 -8.55 5.33 -7.18
CA LEU A 33 -9.50 6.34 -6.71
C LEU A 33 -8.80 7.66 -6.43
N GLN A 34 -7.67 7.69 -5.74
CA GLN A 34 -6.99 8.95 -5.40
C GLN A 34 -6.39 9.64 -6.63
N CYS A 35 -5.74 8.89 -7.52
CA CYS A 35 -5.07 9.44 -8.71
C CYS A 35 -6.05 9.82 -9.84
N GLY A 36 -7.20 9.15 -9.94
CA GLY A 36 -8.11 9.27 -11.10
C GLY A 36 -7.52 8.74 -12.41
N ASN A 37 -6.39 8.03 -12.35
CA ASN A 37 -5.70 7.45 -13.50
C ASN A 37 -5.08 6.09 -13.11
N PRO A 38 -5.50 4.98 -13.74
CA PRO A 38 -5.07 3.63 -13.35
C PRO A 38 -3.58 3.39 -13.62
N THR A 39 -3.03 3.92 -14.71
CA THR A 39 -1.61 3.75 -15.04
C THR A 39 -0.71 4.47 -14.03
N VAL A 40 -1.09 5.68 -13.62
CA VAL A 40 -0.35 6.43 -12.59
C VAL A 40 -0.48 5.75 -11.22
N ALA A 41 -1.66 5.20 -10.89
CA ALA A 41 -1.90 4.45 -9.66
C ALA A 41 -1.02 3.20 -9.56
N GLU A 42 -0.94 2.40 -10.63
CA GLU A 42 -0.10 1.21 -10.68
C GLU A 42 1.38 1.54 -10.51
N GLN A 43 1.87 2.57 -11.22
CA GLN A 43 3.25 3.04 -11.09
C GLN A 43 3.58 3.50 -9.65
N ALA A 44 2.65 4.23 -9.02
CA ALA A 44 2.79 4.66 -7.63
C ALA A 44 2.82 3.47 -6.67
N LEU A 45 1.95 2.47 -6.87
CA LEU A 45 1.92 1.26 -6.06
C LEU A 45 3.22 0.46 -6.17
N VAL A 46 3.72 0.24 -7.38
CA VAL A 46 5.00 -0.45 -7.60
C VAL A 46 6.15 0.28 -6.88
N ALA A 47 6.19 1.61 -6.94
CA ALA A 47 7.18 2.41 -6.22
C ALA A 47 7.04 2.28 -4.69
N VAL A 48 5.82 2.21 -4.17
CA VAL A 48 5.54 1.98 -2.74
C VAL A 48 5.98 0.60 -2.29
N MET A 49 5.65 -0.46 -3.04
CA MET A 49 6.06 -1.83 -2.71
C MET A 49 7.58 -1.96 -2.65
N ARG A 50 8.30 -1.40 -3.65
CA ARG A 50 9.77 -1.40 -3.66
C ARG A 50 10.38 -0.62 -2.50
N ALA A 51 9.82 0.53 -2.15
CA ALA A 51 10.29 1.30 -1.00
C ALA A 51 9.97 0.59 0.32
N PHE A 52 8.81 -0.07 0.43
CA PHE A 52 8.43 -0.84 1.59
C PHE A 52 9.35 -2.04 1.82
N THR A 53 9.78 -2.74 0.76
CA THR A 53 10.75 -3.85 0.89
C THR A 53 12.07 -3.40 1.53
N GLY A 54 12.47 -2.15 1.34
CA GLY A 54 13.71 -1.60 1.93
C GLY A 54 13.60 -1.23 3.41
N ILE A 55 12.39 -1.04 3.95
CA ILE A 55 12.19 -0.66 5.37
C ILE A 55 11.60 -1.80 6.22
N ALA A 56 11.05 -2.83 5.59
CA ALA A 56 10.34 -3.90 6.29
C ALA A 56 11.24 -4.73 7.24
N SER A 57 12.55 -4.81 6.98
CA SER A 57 13.53 -5.48 7.85
C SER A 57 13.70 -4.81 9.21
N ASP A 58 13.48 -3.49 9.25
CA ASP A 58 13.81 -2.66 10.41
C ASP A 58 12.58 -2.40 11.30
N VAL A 59 11.42 -2.91 10.90
CA VAL A 59 10.14 -2.64 11.53
C VAL A 59 9.47 -3.96 11.94
N PRO A 60 8.93 -4.08 13.17
CA PRO A 60 8.15 -5.24 13.57
C PRO A 60 6.96 -5.50 12.65
N MET A 61 6.70 -6.77 12.31
CA MET A 61 5.62 -7.17 11.40
C MET A 61 4.24 -6.59 11.77
N ALA A 62 3.96 -6.43 13.06
CA ALA A 62 2.71 -5.84 13.55
C ALA A 62 2.50 -4.38 13.10
N GLN A 63 3.57 -3.64 12.79
CA GLN A 63 3.52 -2.25 12.36
C GLN A 63 3.54 -2.09 10.83
N TRP A 64 3.70 -3.20 10.09
CA TRP A 64 3.77 -3.17 8.63
C TRP A 64 2.55 -2.56 7.95
N PRO A 65 1.29 -2.87 8.34
CA PRO A 65 0.11 -2.27 7.72
C PRO A 65 0.15 -0.73 7.79
N ASP A 66 0.35 -0.17 8.98
CA ASP A 66 0.34 1.29 9.17
C ASP A 66 1.47 1.96 8.39
N ARG A 67 2.69 1.39 8.44
CA ARG A 67 3.83 1.93 7.70
C ARG A 67 3.61 1.89 6.19
N PHE A 68 3.03 0.83 5.67
CA PHE A 68 2.70 0.71 4.26
C PHE A 68 1.68 1.78 3.83
N TRP A 69 0.59 1.94 4.58
CA TRP A 69 -0.46 2.92 4.25
C TRP A 69 0.02 4.37 4.37
N ILE A 70 0.83 4.69 5.38
CA ILE A 70 1.49 5.99 5.50
C ILE A 70 2.38 6.24 4.28
N LEU A 71 3.20 5.26 3.88
CA LEU A 71 4.09 5.42 2.71
C LEU A 71 3.29 5.66 1.42
N LEU A 72 2.18 4.94 1.23
CA LEU A 72 1.28 5.13 0.09
C LEU A 72 0.68 6.54 0.10
N ALA A 73 0.07 6.95 1.22
CA ALA A 73 -0.60 8.24 1.35
C ALA A 73 0.35 9.45 1.17
N HIS A 74 1.65 9.27 1.39
CA HIS A 74 2.64 10.34 1.21
C HIS A 74 3.23 10.44 -0.20
N ARG A 75 2.88 9.53 -1.13
CA ARG A 75 3.34 9.62 -2.52
C ARG A 75 2.69 10.80 -3.24
N HIS A 76 3.50 11.56 -3.97
CA HIS A 76 3.01 12.74 -4.70
C HIS A 76 1.81 12.45 -5.61
N PRO A 77 1.81 11.40 -6.47
CA PRO A 77 0.64 11.11 -7.31
C PRO A 77 -0.63 10.78 -6.53
N ILE A 78 -0.50 10.32 -5.29
CA ILE A 78 -1.61 9.99 -4.40
C ILE A 78 -2.17 11.25 -3.72
N ARG A 79 -1.30 12.25 -3.43
CA ARG A 79 -1.72 13.51 -2.78
C ARG A 79 -2.18 14.57 -3.76
N VAL A 80 -1.67 14.53 -4.98
CA VAL A 80 -1.95 15.50 -6.04
C VAL A 80 -2.48 14.71 -7.23
N PRO A 81 -3.78 14.82 -7.56
CA PRO A 81 -4.34 14.18 -8.73
C PRO A 81 -3.50 14.50 -9.97
N ALA A 82 -3.30 13.52 -10.84
CA ALA A 82 -2.62 13.77 -12.11
C ALA A 82 -3.39 14.83 -12.90
N GLU A 83 -2.72 15.62 -13.74
CA GLU A 83 -3.43 16.55 -14.65
C GLU A 83 -4.44 15.76 -15.49
N GLY A 84 -5.73 16.14 -15.41
CA GLY A 84 -6.82 15.43 -16.07
C GLY A 84 -7.31 14.16 -15.36
N GLY A 85 -6.72 13.77 -14.23
CA GLY A 85 -7.23 12.72 -13.37
C GLY A 85 -8.55 13.15 -12.75
N HIS A 86 -9.63 12.47 -13.12
CA HIS A 86 -10.96 12.75 -12.59
C HIS A 86 -11.50 11.49 -11.91
N TRP A 87 -12.20 11.68 -10.79
CA TRP A 87 -12.95 10.60 -10.19
C TRP A 87 -14.12 10.23 -11.11
N GLU A 88 -14.63 9.00 -10.97
CA GLU A 88 -15.86 8.64 -11.67
C GLU A 88 -16.99 9.62 -11.30
N PRO A 89 -17.96 9.88 -12.20
CA PRO A 89 -19.03 10.83 -11.95
C PRO A 89 -19.79 10.57 -10.65
N ALA A 90 -19.99 9.29 -10.29
CA ALA A 90 -20.65 8.90 -9.05
C ALA A 90 -19.88 9.34 -7.78
N LEU A 91 -18.56 9.49 -7.87
CA LEU A 91 -17.68 9.84 -6.76
C LEU A 91 -17.21 11.30 -6.81
N ALA A 92 -17.48 12.04 -7.89
CA ALA A 92 -17.03 13.42 -8.07
C ALA A 92 -17.43 14.39 -6.94
N HIS A 93 -18.39 14.01 -6.09
CA HIS A 93 -18.82 14.78 -4.93
C HIS A 93 -17.98 14.56 -3.66
N LEU A 94 -17.15 13.50 -3.53
CA LEU A 94 -16.44 13.30 -2.25
C LEU A 94 -15.41 14.39 -1.90
N PRO A 95 -14.79 15.17 -2.83
CA PRO A 95 -13.90 16.27 -2.44
C PRO A 95 -14.64 17.43 -1.77
N SER A 96 -15.96 17.55 -1.96
CA SER A 96 -16.77 18.57 -1.31
C SER A 96 -17.25 18.17 0.09
N LEU A 97 -17.03 16.92 0.49
CA LEU A 97 -17.29 16.48 1.86
C LEU A 97 -16.28 17.15 2.79
N SER A 98 -16.75 17.94 3.74
CA SER A 98 -15.90 18.40 4.84
C SER A 98 -15.46 17.21 5.68
N ALA A 99 -14.19 17.24 6.11
CA ALA A 99 -13.75 16.34 7.17
C ALA A 99 -14.59 16.61 8.43
N PRO A 100 -14.96 15.55 9.19
CA PRO A 100 -15.69 15.69 10.45
C PRO A 100 -14.91 16.49 11.50
#